data_AF-A0A7J8ZW52-F1
#
_entry.id   AF-A0A7J8ZW52-F1
#
_cell.length_a   1.000
_cell.length_b   1.000
_cell.length_c   1.000
_cell.angle_alpha   90.00
_cell.angle_beta   90.00
_cell.angle_gamma   90.00
#
_symmetry.space_group_name_H-M   'P 1'
#
loop_
_entity.id
_entity.type
_entity.pdbx_description
1 polymer ?
#
loop_
_entity_poly.entity_id
_entity_poly.type
_entity_poly.pdbx_seq_one_letter_code
_entity_poly.pdbx_strand_id
1 'polypeptide(L)' 'MTHSFFTNVNTITVGTQHALDPLTTIKARANNAGKASALIQHEWRPKSLFTISGEMDTKSIDKSPK' A
#
# COMPACT_ATOMS: atom_id res chain seq x y z
N MET A 1 -2.28 38.34 5.89
CA MET A 1 -3.17 37.24 6.31
C MET A 1 -3.17 36.19 5.24
N THR A 2 -2.54 35.04 5.49
CA THR A 2 -2.53 33.93 4.53
C THR A 2 -3.70 33.02 4.90
N HIS A 3 -4.82 33.13 4.19
CA HIS A 3 -5.91 32.17 4.33
C HIS A 3 -5.46 30.87 3.66
N SER A 4 -5.06 29.88 4.46
CA SER A 4 -4.92 28.50 3.99
C SER A 4 -6.31 27.88 3.91
N PHE A 5 -6.77 27.62 2.68
CA PHE A 5 -7.92 26.74 2.49
C PHE A 5 -7.48 25.32 2.84
N PHE A 6 -8.04 24.76 3.91
CA PHE A 6 -7.93 23.32 4.16
C PHE A 6 -8.66 22.60 3.02
N THR A 7 -7.91 22.02 2.09
CA THR A 7 -8.49 21.11 1.11
C THR A 7 -8.98 19.87 1.87
N ASN A 8 -10.30 19.73 2.02
CA ASN A 8 -10.92 18.54 2.59
C ASN A 8 -10.85 17.40 1.55
N VAL A 9 -9.66 16.86 1.35
CA VAL A 9 -9.44 15.74 0.42
C VAL A 9 -9.71 14.45 1.17
N ASN A 10 -10.84 13.80 0.87
CA ASN A 10 -11.15 12.50 1.43
C ASN A 10 -10.31 11.41 0.74
N THR A 11 -9.70 10.52 1.53
CA THR A 11 -8.89 9.42 1.00
C THR A 11 -9.70 8.15 0.95
N ILE A 12 -10.07 7.71 -0.25
CA ILE A 12 -10.73 6.42 -0.47
C ILE A 12 -9.66 5.38 -0.76
N THR A 13 -9.76 4.23 -0.12
CA THR A 13 -8.86 3.10 -0.36
C THR A 13 -9.64 1.85 -0.75
N VAL A 14 -9.20 1.19 -1.82
CA VAL A 14 -9.64 -0.14 -2.22
C VAL A 14 -8.49 -1.12 -2.04
N GLY A 15 -8.77 -2.33 -1.58
CA GLY A 15 -7.76 -3.36 -1.44
C GLY A 15 -8.34 -4.76 -1.58
N THR A 16 -7.45 -5.70 -1.83
CA THR A 16 -7.75 -7.13 -1.92
C THR A 16 -6.82 -7.89 -1.00
N GLN A 17 -7.30 -9.03 -0.51
CA GLN A 17 -6.51 -9.99 0.23
C GLN A 17 -6.80 -11.36 -0.34
N HIS A 18 -5.76 -12.17 -0.47
CA HIS A 18 -5.88 -13.55 -0.92
C HIS A 18 -4.88 -14.45 -0.19
N ALA A 19 -5.33 -15.64 0.21
CA ALA A 19 -4.47 -16.69 0.69
C ALA A 19 -3.96 -17.46 -0.53
N LEU A 20 -2.65 -17.37 -0.80
CA LEU A 20 -2.04 -18.17 -1.87
C LEU A 20 -1.97 -19.65 -1.49
N ASP A 21 -1.72 -19.90 -0.22
CA ASP A 21 -1.68 -21.22 0.40
C ASP A 21 -2.00 -21.06 1.91
N PRO A 22 -2.15 -22.16 2.68
CA PRO A 22 -2.48 -22.07 4.11
C PRO A 22 -1.47 -21.29 4.97
N LEU A 23 -0.23 -21.12 4.50
CA LEU A 23 0.87 -20.46 5.19
C LEU A 23 1.21 -19.08 4.58
N THR A 24 0.71 -18.76 3.39
CA THR A 24 1.05 -17.51 2.67
C THR A 24 -0.19 -16.69 2.35
N THR A 25 -0.18 -15.44 2.80
CA THR A 25 -1.21 -14.45 2.51
C THR A 25 -0.62 -13.26 1.77
N ILE A 26 -1.32 -12.79 0.76
CA ILE A 26 -1.01 -11.55 0.05
C ILE A 26 -2.11 -10.52 0.28
N LYS A 27 -1.72 -9.26 0.41
CA LYS A 27 -2.62 -8.11 0.44
C LYS A 27 -2.13 -7.07 -0.55
N ALA A 28 -3.05 -6.47 -1.30
CA ALA A 28 -2.79 -5.34 -2.16
C ALA A 28 -3.78 -4.23 -1.82
N ARG A 29 -3.33 -2.98 -1.86
CA ARG A 29 -4.12 -1.81 -1.49
C ARG A 29 -3.75 -0.64 -2.40
N ALA A 30 -4.74 0.13 -2.84
CA ALA A 30 -4.54 1.35 -3.61
C ALA A 30 -5.50 2.44 -3.09
N ASN A 31 -5.07 3.69 -3.11
CA ASN A 31 -5.92 4.82 -2.74
C ASN A 31 -6.05 5.85 -3.88
N ASN A 32 -7.04 6.72 -3.77
CA ASN A 32 -7.29 7.82 -4.71
C ASN A 32 -6.17 8.89 -4.71
N ALA A 33 -5.27 8.85 -3.72
CA ALA A 33 -4.07 9.68 -3.70
C ALA A 33 -2.95 9.14 -4.61
N GLY A 34 -3.14 7.99 -5.26
CA GLY A 34 -2.13 7.36 -6.13
C GLY A 34 -1.08 6.58 -5.34
N LYS A 35 -1.35 6.23 -4.08
CA LYS A 35 -0.49 5.33 -3.32
C LYS A 35 -0.98 3.91 -3.49
N ALA A 36 -0.08 3.03 -3.93
CA ALA A 36 -0.26 1.59 -3.97
C ALA A 36 0.63 0.93 -2.90
N SER A 37 0.14 -0.12 -2.25
CA SER A 37 0.94 -0.95 -1.37
C SER A 37 0.61 -2.42 -1.54
N ALA A 38 1.63 -3.25 -1.34
CA ALA A 38 1.54 -4.69 -1.38
C ALA A 38 2.20 -5.26 -0.13
N LEU A 39 1.65 -6.36 0.37
CA LEU A 39 2.16 -7.09 1.51
C LEU A 39 2.07 -8.58 1.21
N ILE A 40 3.14 -9.29 1.52
CA ILE A 40 3.21 -10.75 1.50
C ILE A 40 3.60 -11.16 2.92
N GLN A 41 2.83 -12.06 3.50
CA GLN A 41 3.08 -12.63 4.81
C GLN A 41 3.13 -14.15 4.68
N HIS A 42 4.23 -14.75 5.10
CA HIS A 42 4.51 -16.18 4.96
C HIS A 42 4.91 -16.79 6.31
N GLU A 43 4.27 -17.87 6.73
CA GLU A 43 4.65 -18.65 7.92
C GLU A 43 5.74 -19.66 7.58
N TRP A 44 6.98 -19.37 7.97
CA TRP A 44 8.14 -20.22 7.66
C TRP A 44 8.41 -21.29 8.73
N ARG A 45 7.91 -21.07 9.95
CA ARG A 45 7.85 -22.07 11.04
C ARG A 45 6.60 -21.84 11.89
N PRO A 46 6.12 -22.84 12.65
CA PRO A 46 4.97 -22.68 13.52
C PRO A 46 5.11 -21.44 14.41
N LYS A 47 4.14 -20.52 14.29
CA LYS A 47 4.12 -19.24 15.03
C LYS A 47 5.25 -18.26 14.65
N SER A 48 5.95 -18.47 13.53
CA SER A 48 6.99 -17.58 13.03
C SER A 48 6.65 -17.13 11.62
N LEU A 49 6.36 -15.83 11.50
CA LEU A 49 5.91 -15.20 10.27
C LEU A 49 7.01 -14.31 9.71
N PHE A 50 7.18 -14.37 8.40
CA PHE A 50 7.98 -13.46 7.61
C PHE A 50 7.06 -12.55 6.82
N THR A 51 7.27 -11.23 6.90
CA THR A 51 6.43 -10.24 6.22
C THR A 51 7.30 -9.35 5.36
N ILE A 52 6.95 -9.27 4.07
CA ILE A 52 7.52 -8.32 3.12
C ILE A 52 6.41 -7.34 2.74
N SER A 53 6.68 -6.05 2.85
CA SER A 53 5.76 -5.00 2.42
C SER A 53 6.48 -3.97 1.57
N GLY A 54 5.83 -3.53 0.49
CA GLY A 54 6.29 -2.45 -0.36
C GLY A 54 5.19 -1.42 -0.54
N GLU A 55 5.57 -0.14 -0.54
CA GLU A 55 4.68 0.96 -0.89
C GLU A 55 5.28 1.78 -2.03
N MET A 56 4.41 2.23 -2.92
CA MET A 56 4.75 2.99 -4.12
C MET A 56 3.78 4.14 -4.23
N ASP A 57 4.31 5.34 -4.40
CA ASP A 57 3.51 6.51 -4.74
C ASP A 57 3.62 6.72 -6.25
N THR A 58 2.53 6.41 -6.96
CA THR A 58 2.49 6.49 -8.42
C THR A 58 2.43 7.94 -8.92
N LYS A 59 2.14 8.92 -8.06
CA LYS A 59 2.15 10.34 -8.44
C LYS A 59 3.54 10.96 -8.40
N SER A 60 4.51 10.32 -7.75
CA SER A 60 5.90 10.78 -7.71
C SER A 60 6.81 10.16 -8.77
N ILE A 61 6.28 9.27 -9.62
CA ILE A 61 6.97 8.62 -10.75
C ILE A 61 7.15 9.57 -11.96
N ASP A 62 6.43 10.69 -12.01
CA ASP A 62 6.62 11.73 -13.03
C ASP A 62 7.90 12.57 -12.83
N LYS A 63 8.79 12.19 -11.91
CA LYS A 63 10.13 12.77 -11.84
C LYS A 63 11.04 12.09 -12.85
N SER A 64 10.85 12.43 -14.13
CA SER A 64 11.89 12.23 -15.14
C SER A 64 13.19 12.89 -14.63
N PRO A 65 14.32 12.17 -14.53
CA PRO A 65 15.59 12.79 -14.19
C PRO A 65 15.95 13.78 -15.32
N LYS A 66 16.30 15.01 -14.93
CA LYS A 66 16.85 16.01 -15.83
C LYS A 66 18.33 15.72 -16.11
#